data_AF-A0ABD5CS82-F1
#
_entry.id   AF-A0ABD5CS82-F1
#
_cell.length_a   1.000
_cell.length_b   1.000
_cell.length_c   1.000
_cell.angle_alpha   90.00
_cell.angle_beta   90.00
_cell.angle_gamma   90.00
#
_symmetry.space_group_name_H-M   'P 1'
#
loop_
_entity.id
_entity.type
_entity.pdbx_description
1 polymer ?
#
loop_
_entity_poly.entity_id
_entity_poly.type
_entity_poly.pdbx_seq_one_letter_code
_entity_poly.pdbx_strand_id
1 'polypeptide(L)'
;MPKAKPVRTGNAASLVEHKARSVKATREQLELALARILEGKPKRVQPGASASALSVAKEAQVDRSTLYRYHPDFLDKLKRATNSTADKLLESKRGELSRTQARAREYRNIAEDLHAEMEAVARNNYALSHRVQELEDLLRQRDAVIADLQERVRDGGKVVRVHPAVTQPEQRRR
;
A
#
# COMPACT_ATOMS: atom_id res chain seq x y z
N MET A 1 -2.65 36.03 84.43
CA MET A 1 -3.94 35.68 83.79
C MET A 1 -3.66 35.24 82.34
N PRO A 2 -3.82 33.96 81.98
CA PRO A 2 -3.61 33.50 80.60
C PRO A 2 -4.79 33.92 79.72
N LYS A 3 -4.52 34.53 78.56
CA LYS A 3 -5.57 34.94 77.61
C LYS A 3 -6.12 33.71 76.87
N ALA A 4 -7.43 33.49 76.98
CA ALA A 4 -8.14 32.45 76.26
C ALA A 4 -8.06 32.68 74.74
N LYS A 5 -7.67 31.65 73.98
CA LYS A 5 -7.67 31.68 72.51
C LYS A 5 -9.12 31.63 72.00
N PRO A 6 -9.51 32.46 71.02
CA PRO A 6 -10.86 32.43 70.47
C PRO A 6 -11.08 31.14 69.68
N VAL A 7 -12.14 30.42 70.04
CA VAL A 7 -12.61 29.21 69.35
C VAL A 7 -13.28 29.66 68.05
N ARG A 8 -12.74 29.24 66.90
CA ARG A 8 -13.34 29.48 65.58
C ARG A 8 -14.60 28.62 65.45
N THR A 9 -15.77 29.22 65.61
CA THR A 9 -17.05 28.63 65.22
C THR A 9 -17.23 28.79 63.71
N GLY A 10 -16.75 27.81 62.95
CA GLY A 10 -17.07 27.71 61.52
C GLY A 10 -18.49 27.18 61.33
N ASN A 11 -19.37 27.96 60.69
CA ASN A 11 -20.74 27.53 60.38
C ASN A 11 -20.71 26.31 59.44
N ALA A 12 -21.34 25.20 59.84
CA ALA A 12 -21.33 23.95 59.08
C ALA A 12 -21.87 24.11 57.64
N ALA A 13 -22.85 25.00 57.44
CA ALA A 13 -23.43 25.30 56.13
C ALA A 13 -22.41 25.90 55.15
N SER A 14 -21.54 26.81 55.61
CA SER A 14 -20.54 27.45 54.72
C SER A 14 -19.44 26.48 54.29
N LEU A 15 -19.11 25.50 55.14
CA LEU A 15 -18.18 24.42 54.79
C LEU A 15 -18.73 23.49 53.71
N VAL A 16 -20.03 23.16 53.78
CA VAL A 16 -20.70 22.33 52.77
C VAL A 16 -20.75 23.04 51.43
N GLU A 17 -21.11 24.32 51.41
CA GLU A 17 -21.11 25.12 50.17
C GLU A 17 -19.71 25.27 49.57
N HIS A 18 -18.70 25.53 50.40
CA HIS A 18 -17.33 25.65 49.94
C HIS A 18 -16.84 24.33 49.32
N LYS A 19 -17.17 23.20 49.95
CA LYS A 19 -16.88 21.86 49.39
C LYS A 19 -17.58 21.64 48.05
N ALA A 20 -18.87 21.98 47.95
CA ALA A 20 -19.62 21.84 46.70
C ALA A 20 -19.03 22.69 45.57
N ARG A 21 -18.65 23.95 45.86
CA ARG A 21 -17.98 24.85 44.90
C ARG A 21 -16.62 24.30 44.47
N SER A 22 -15.82 23.79 45.41
CA SER A 22 -14.53 23.18 45.11
C SER A 22 -14.66 21.97 44.20
N VAL A 23 -15.59 21.04 44.51
CA VAL A 23 -15.86 19.86 43.67
C VAL A 23 -16.30 20.29 42.26
N LYS A 24 -17.17 21.29 42.14
CA LYS A 24 -17.59 21.80 40.83
C LYS A 24 -16.42 22.38 40.03
N ALA A 25 -15.58 23.20 40.66
CA ALA A 25 -14.41 23.78 40.01
C ALA A 25 -13.41 22.71 39.54
N THR A 26 -13.17 21.68 40.36
CA THR A 26 -12.31 20.55 39.98
C THR A 26 -12.89 19.78 38.78
N ARG A 27 -14.22 19.62 38.73
CA ARG A 27 -14.90 18.99 37.58
C ARG A 27 -14.69 19.78 36.30
N GLU A 28 -14.87 21.09 36.34
CA GLU A 28 -14.69 21.96 35.16
C GLU A 28 -13.24 21.90 34.65
N GLN A 29 -12.26 21.84 35.56
CA GLN A 29 -10.85 21.65 35.20
C GLN A 29 -10.58 20.30 34.53
N LEU A 30 -11.22 19.23 35.00
CA LEU A 30 -11.11 17.89 34.41
C LEU A 30 -11.75 17.82 33.01
N GLU A 31 -12.90 18.48 32.82
CA GLU A 31 -13.58 18.54 31.52
C GLU A 31 -12.75 19.34 30.50
N LEU A 32 -12.16 20.47 30.91
CA LEU A 32 -11.23 21.24 30.06
C LEU A 32 -9.95 20.47 29.73
N ALA A 33 -9.41 19.73 30.70
CA ALA A 33 -8.24 18.87 30.48
C ALA A 33 -8.54 17.76 29.46
N LEU A 34 -9.70 17.12 29.57
CA LEU A 34 -10.14 16.10 28.61
C LEU A 34 -10.30 16.68 27.21
N ALA A 35 -10.95 17.85 27.07
CA ALA A 35 -11.11 18.51 25.77
C ALA A 35 -9.76 18.79 25.10
N ARG A 36 -8.77 19.31 25.84
CA ARG A 36 -7.42 19.57 25.32
C ARG A 36 -6.71 18.31 24.85
N ILE A 37 -6.84 17.21 25.59
CA ILE A 37 -6.24 15.92 25.21
C ILE A 37 -6.91 15.38 23.94
N LEU A 38 -8.23 15.48 23.83
CA LEU A 38 -8.97 15.05 22.64
C LEU A 38 -8.64 15.90 21.40
N GLU A 39 -8.42 17.20 21.57
CA GLU A 39 -7.97 18.11 20.51
C GLU A 39 -6.47 17.97 20.16
N GLY A 40 -5.72 17.16 20.91
CA GLY A 40 -4.28 16.97 20.70
C GLY A 40 -3.42 18.16 21.11
N LYS A 41 -3.96 19.08 21.93
CA LYS A 41 -3.25 20.26 22.46
C LYS A 41 -3.11 20.21 23.99
N PRO A 42 -2.52 19.15 24.57
CA PRO A 42 -2.26 19.11 25.99
C PRO A 42 -1.22 20.16 26.39
N LYS A 43 -1.37 20.74 27.59
CA LYS A 43 -0.44 21.74 28.13
C LYS A 43 0.62 21.11 29.03
N ARG A 44 0.33 19.99 29.67
CA ARG A 44 1.18 19.39 30.71
C ARG A 44 1.58 17.95 30.39
N VAL A 45 0.71 17.19 29.73
CA VAL A 45 1.06 15.86 29.23
C VAL A 45 1.65 15.94 27.82
N GLN A 46 2.34 14.87 27.40
CA GLN A 46 2.92 14.81 26.06
C GLN A 46 1.84 14.89 24.98
N PRO A 47 2.09 15.62 23.87
CA PRO A 47 1.24 15.58 22.68
C PRO A 47 1.05 14.14 22.20
N GLY A 48 -0.20 13.73 21.96
CA GLY A 48 -0.55 12.36 21.57
C GLY A 48 -0.72 11.36 22.73
N ALA A 49 -0.64 11.82 23.99
CA ALA A 49 -0.97 10.98 25.13
C ALA A 49 -2.43 10.48 25.07
N SER A 50 -2.65 9.22 25.47
CA SER A 50 -3.99 8.63 25.51
C SER A 50 -4.90 9.35 26.51
N ALA A 51 -6.19 9.46 26.17
CA ALA A 51 -7.25 9.98 27.05
C ALA A 51 -7.57 9.00 28.19
N SER A 52 -6.60 8.80 29.08
CA SER A 52 -6.69 7.96 30.27
C SER A 52 -6.95 8.80 31.52
N ALA A 53 -7.52 8.20 32.57
CA ALA A 53 -7.76 8.89 33.84
C ALA A 53 -6.46 9.46 34.44
N LEU A 54 -5.32 8.79 34.22
CA LEU A 54 -4.01 9.27 34.66
C LEU A 54 -3.57 10.52 33.87
N SER A 55 -3.70 10.48 32.54
CA SER A 55 -3.33 11.60 31.67
C SER A 55 -4.17 12.83 31.96
N VAL A 56 -5.49 12.64 32.11
CA VAL A 56 -6.43 13.73 32.42
C VAL A 56 -6.16 14.32 33.81
N ALA A 57 -5.90 13.49 34.82
CA ALA A 57 -5.57 13.94 36.17
C ALA A 57 -4.27 14.76 36.20
N LYS A 58 -3.23 14.30 35.51
CA LYS A 58 -1.96 15.03 35.35
C LYS A 58 -2.16 16.37 34.62
N GLU A 59 -2.96 16.38 33.55
CA GLU A 59 -3.28 17.59 32.80
C GLU A 59 -4.09 18.60 33.64
N ALA A 60 -5.01 18.12 34.47
CA ALA A 60 -5.79 18.96 35.39
C ALA A 60 -5.04 19.37 36.67
N GLN A 61 -3.86 18.82 36.97
CA GLN A 61 -3.16 18.94 38.27
C GLN A 61 -4.02 18.47 39.46
N VAL A 62 -4.77 17.40 39.25
CA VAL A 62 -5.59 16.78 40.29
C VAL A 62 -4.99 15.42 40.60
N ASP A 63 -4.94 15.04 41.87
CA ASP A 63 -4.51 13.69 42.23
C ASP A 63 -5.49 12.64 41.67
N ARG A 64 -4.94 11.52 41.20
CA ARG A 64 -5.74 10.45 40.59
C ARG A 64 -6.81 9.91 41.55
N SER A 65 -6.54 9.87 42.85
CA SER A 65 -7.51 9.39 43.86
C SER A 65 -8.75 10.28 43.95
N THR A 66 -8.60 11.59 43.72
CA THR A 66 -9.70 12.57 43.75
C THR A 66 -10.75 12.27 42.68
N LEU A 67 -10.33 11.80 41.49
CA LEU A 67 -11.26 11.42 40.43
C LEU A 67 -12.19 10.28 40.88
N TYR A 68 -11.62 9.20 41.43
CA TYR A 68 -12.41 8.04 41.86
C TYR A 68 -13.29 8.34 43.07
N ARG A 69 -12.84 9.23 43.96
CA ARG A 69 -13.56 9.55 45.21
C ARG A 69 -14.68 10.58 45.04
N TYR A 70 -14.46 11.60 44.22
CA TYR A 70 -15.37 12.75 44.12
C TYR A 70 -16.01 12.95 42.75
N HIS A 71 -15.52 12.24 41.71
CA HIS A 71 -15.98 12.44 40.32
C HIS A 71 -16.22 11.12 39.57
N PRO A 72 -17.05 10.19 40.08
CA PRO A 72 -17.34 8.93 39.40
C PRO A 72 -18.05 9.15 38.05
N ASP A 73 -18.97 10.10 37.98
CA ASP A 73 -19.72 10.47 36.79
C ASP A 73 -18.86 11.12 35.71
N PHE A 74 -17.70 11.69 36.06
CA PHE A 74 -16.70 12.11 35.07
C PHE A 74 -15.98 10.90 34.45
N LEU A 75 -15.71 9.85 35.22
CA LEU A 75 -15.06 8.64 34.70
C LEU A 75 -15.93 7.93 33.66
N ASP A 76 -17.25 7.94 33.85
CA ASP A 76 -18.18 7.39 32.86
C ASP A 76 -18.20 8.22 31.58
N LYS A 77 -18.17 9.55 31.69
CA LYS A 77 -18.01 10.45 30.54
C LYS A 77 -16.70 10.17 29.80
N LEU A 78 -15.59 10.02 30.53
CA LEU A 78 -14.28 9.71 29.97
C LEU A 78 -14.31 8.41 29.17
N LYS A 79 -14.87 7.33 29.74
CA LYS A 79 -15.00 6.04 29.04
C LYS A 79 -15.80 6.17 27.75
N ARG A 80 -16.95 6.86 27.78
CA ARG A 80 -17.80 7.06 26.60
C ARG A 80 -17.08 7.85 25.51
N ALA A 81 -16.36 8.91 25.89
CA ALA A 81 -15.59 9.73 24.96
C ALA A 81 -14.48 8.91 24.29
N THR A 82 -13.71 8.13 25.07
CA THR A 82 -12.60 7.30 24.54
C THR A 82 -13.10 6.15 23.66
N ASN A 83 -14.22 5.52 24.00
CA ASN A 83 -14.80 4.45 23.17
C ASN A 83 -15.33 5.02 21.85
N SER A 84 -16.03 6.15 21.88
CA SER A 84 -16.57 6.76 20.66
C SER A 84 -15.48 7.20 19.68
N THR A 85 -14.33 7.70 20.18
CA THR A 85 -13.20 8.04 19.30
C THR A 85 -12.53 6.80 18.74
N ALA A 86 -12.39 5.73 19.52
CA ALA A 86 -11.85 4.46 19.06
C ALA A 86 -12.74 3.82 17.96
N ASP A 87 -14.06 3.80 18.15
CA ASP A 87 -15.00 3.25 17.19
C ASP A 87 -14.96 4.00 15.85
N LYS A 88 -14.91 5.34 15.89
CA LYS A 88 -14.78 6.18 14.69
C LYS A 88 -13.46 5.91 13.96
N LEU A 89 -12.37 5.75 14.70
CA LEU A 89 -11.06 5.45 14.11
C LEU A 89 -11.06 4.06 13.46
N LEU A 90 -11.64 3.06 14.13
CA LEU A 90 -11.76 1.70 13.59
C LEU A 90 -12.59 1.68 12.31
N GLU A 91 -13.71 2.38 12.28
CA GLU A 91 -14.56 2.45 11.09
C GLU A 91 -13.85 3.12 9.92
N SER A 92 -13.16 4.24 10.18
CA SER A 92 -12.32 4.90 9.18
C SER A 92 -11.23 3.97 8.63
N LYS A 93 -10.53 3.24 9.51
CA LYS A 93 -9.48 2.30 9.13
C LYS A 93 -10.02 1.10 8.35
N ARG A 94 -11.20 0.59 8.69
CA ARG A 94 -11.89 -0.46 7.94
C ARG A 94 -12.26 0.02 6.54
N GLY A 95 -12.77 1.24 6.41
CA GLY A 95 -13.05 1.86 5.12
C GLY A 95 -11.79 2.00 4.25
N GLU A 96 -10.68 2.47 4.82
CA GLU A 96 -9.38 2.54 4.13
C GLU A 96 -8.89 1.14 3.69
N LEU A 97 -9.01 0.14 4.57
CA LEU A 97 -8.61 -1.23 4.26
C LEU A 97 -9.46 -1.82 3.12
N SER A 98 -10.78 -1.60 3.14
CA SER A 98 -11.67 -2.07 2.07
C SER A 98 -11.32 -1.42 0.72
N ARG A 99 -11.03 -0.12 0.71
CA ARG A 99 -10.65 0.61 -0.52
C ARG A 99 -9.31 0.13 -1.06
N THR A 100 -8.32 -0.06 -0.20
CA THR A 100 -7.00 -0.56 -0.60
C THR A 100 -7.06 -1.99 -1.11
N GLN A 101 -7.86 -2.85 -0.47
CA GLN A 101 -8.11 -4.21 -0.96
C GLN A 101 -8.81 -4.24 -2.31
N ALA A 102 -9.80 -3.37 -2.54
CA ALA A 102 -10.48 -3.25 -3.82
C ALA A 102 -9.48 -2.87 -4.93
N ARG A 103 -8.68 -1.82 -4.72
CA ARG A 103 -7.63 -1.40 -5.65
C ARG A 103 -6.59 -2.50 -5.92
N ALA A 104 -6.18 -3.23 -4.89
CA ALA A 104 -5.23 -4.33 -5.05
C ALA A 104 -5.80 -5.46 -5.92
N ARG A 105 -7.11 -5.72 -5.85
CA ARG A 105 -7.78 -6.69 -6.75
C ARG A 105 -7.83 -6.17 -8.18
N GLU A 106 -8.20 -4.90 -8.37
CA GLU A 106 -8.21 -4.27 -9.69
C GLU A 106 -6.84 -4.34 -10.38
N TYR A 107 -5.76 -3.99 -9.65
CA TYR A 107 -4.41 -4.08 -10.21
C TYR A 107 -3.97 -5.50 -10.54
N ARG A 108 -4.42 -6.51 -9.77
CA ARG A 108 -4.15 -7.92 -10.10
C ARG A 108 -4.83 -8.33 -11.39
N ASN A 109 -6.11 -8.00 -11.54
CA ASN A 109 -6.85 -8.31 -12.77
C ASN A 109 -6.20 -7.65 -13.99
N ILE A 110 -5.83 -6.36 -13.88
CA ILE A 110 -5.14 -5.66 -14.97
C ILE A 110 -3.79 -6.31 -15.30
N ALA A 111 -3.03 -6.75 -14.29
CA ALA A 111 -1.77 -7.44 -14.52
C ALA A 111 -1.96 -8.80 -15.22
N GLU A 112 -2.98 -9.56 -14.82
CA GLU A 112 -3.35 -10.83 -15.47
C GLU A 112 -3.77 -10.62 -16.93
N ASP A 113 -4.61 -9.62 -17.21
CA ASP A 113 -5.04 -9.28 -18.57
C ASP A 113 -3.84 -8.88 -19.44
N LEU A 114 -2.97 -8.00 -18.94
CA LEU A 114 -1.75 -7.58 -19.65
C LEU A 114 -0.80 -8.75 -19.91
N HIS A 115 -0.65 -9.67 -18.95
CA HIS A 115 0.16 -10.87 -19.15
C HIS A 115 -0.42 -11.75 -20.26
N ALA A 116 -1.73 -11.96 -20.28
CA ALA A 116 -2.40 -12.73 -21.34
C ALA A 116 -2.24 -12.08 -22.72
N GLU A 117 -2.36 -10.75 -22.80
CA GLU A 117 -2.11 -9.99 -24.03
C GLU A 117 -0.66 -10.12 -24.50
N MET A 118 0.31 -9.99 -23.59
CA MET A 118 1.72 -10.16 -23.91
C MET A 118 2.02 -11.56 -24.44
N GLU A 119 1.46 -12.61 -23.84
CA GLU A 119 1.62 -13.99 -24.31
C GLU A 119 0.97 -14.21 -25.69
N ALA A 120 -0.18 -13.59 -25.96
CA ALA A 120 -0.79 -13.63 -27.29
C ALA A 120 0.09 -12.95 -28.34
N VAL A 121 0.63 -11.77 -28.03
CA VAL A 121 1.54 -11.04 -28.92
C VAL A 121 2.84 -11.81 -29.14
N ALA A 122 3.43 -12.38 -28.09
CA ALA A 122 4.66 -13.17 -28.21
C ALA A 122 4.48 -14.39 -29.11
N ARG A 123 3.36 -15.12 -28.97
CA ARG A 123 3.01 -16.25 -29.85
C ARG A 123 2.86 -15.82 -31.30
N ASN A 124 2.13 -14.73 -31.56
CA ASN A 124 1.94 -14.22 -32.91
C ASN A 124 3.27 -13.76 -33.52
N ASN A 125 4.11 -13.09 -32.74
CA ASN A 125 5.42 -12.63 -33.18
C ASN A 125 6.31 -13.82 -33.57
N TYR A 126 6.38 -14.86 -32.73
CA TYR A 126 7.12 -16.08 -33.05
C TYR A 126 6.65 -16.74 -34.36
N ALA A 127 5.34 -16.88 -34.55
CA ALA A 127 4.78 -17.45 -35.77
C ALA A 127 5.11 -16.61 -37.01
N LEU A 128 5.02 -15.28 -36.89
CA LEU A 128 5.39 -14.35 -37.96
C LEU A 128 6.89 -14.41 -38.27
N SER A 129 7.76 -14.44 -37.25
CA SER A 129 9.21 -14.57 -37.44
C SER A 129 9.56 -15.87 -38.17
N HIS A 130 8.93 -16.99 -37.82
CA HIS A 130 9.12 -18.25 -38.53
C HIS A 130 8.71 -18.13 -40.00
N ARG A 131 7.54 -17.53 -40.26
CA ARG A 131 7.06 -17.34 -41.63
C ARG A 131 7.95 -16.42 -42.46
N VAL A 132 8.49 -15.37 -41.85
CA VAL A 132 9.48 -14.49 -42.49
C VAL A 132 10.72 -15.28 -42.86
N GLN A 133 11.26 -16.10 -41.96
CA GLN A 133 12.43 -16.93 -42.23
C GLN A 133 12.19 -17.89 -43.41
N GLU A 134 11.06 -18.60 -43.43
CA GLU A 134 10.69 -19.47 -44.56
C GLU A 134 10.63 -18.72 -45.89
N LEU A 135 10.04 -17.52 -45.90
CA LEU A 135 9.93 -16.69 -47.09
C LEU A 135 11.30 -16.18 -47.56
N GLU A 136 12.17 -15.78 -46.63
CA GLU A 136 13.54 -15.39 -46.95
C GLU A 136 14.32 -16.53 -47.58
N ASP A 137 14.19 -17.76 -47.07
CA ASP A 137 14.88 -18.92 -47.63
C ASP A 137 14.36 -19.28 -49.03
N LEU A 138 13.05 -19.17 -49.27
CA LEU A 138 12.47 -19.33 -50.59
C LEU A 138 12.94 -18.24 -51.57
N LEU A 139 13.06 -16.99 -51.11
CA LEU A 139 13.59 -15.90 -51.93
C LEU A 139 15.05 -16.17 -52.29
N ARG A 140 15.90 -16.57 -51.34
CA ARG A 140 17.30 -16.95 -51.61
C ARG A 140 17.41 -18.06 -52.65
N GLN A 141 16.57 -19.10 -52.55
CA GLN A 141 16.54 -20.17 -53.53
C GLN A 141 16.15 -19.66 -54.93
N ARG A 142 15.12 -18.80 -55.01
CA ARG A 142 14.69 -18.20 -56.29
C ARG A 142 15.78 -17.32 -56.89
N ASP A 143 16.45 -16.50 -56.08
CA ASP A 143 17.52 -15.61 -56.53
C ASP A 143 18.72 -16.42 -57.07
N ALA A 144 19.05 -17.55 -56.43
CA ALA A 144 20.10 -18.46 -56.93
C ALA A 144 19.73 -19.05 -58.29
N VAL A 145 18.49 -19.50 -58.49
CA VAL A 145 18.00 -20.01 -59.78
C VAL A 145 18.01 -18.92 -60.84
N ILE A 146 17.56 -17.70 -60.51
CA ILE A 146 17.59 -16.57 -61.43
C ILE A 146 19.03 -16.26 -61.85
N ALA A 147 19.98 -16.28 -60.91
CA ALA A 147 21.40 -16.05 -61.20
C ALA A 147 21.98 -17.11 -62.16
N ASP A 148 21.75 -18.40 -61.92
CA ASP A 148 22.17 -19.50 -62.80
C ASP A 148 21.54 -19.38 -64.20
N LEU A 149 20.24 -19.08 -64.28
CA LEU A 149 19.57 -18.87 -65.57
C LEU A 149 20.13 -17.65 -66.31
N GLN A 150 20.41 -16.55 -65.61
CA GLN A 150 21.03 -15.35 -66.20
C GLN A 150 22.45 -15.62 -66.70
N GLU A 151 23.22 -16.48 -66.02
CA GLU A 151 24.53 -16.95 -66.49
C GLU A 151 24.40 -17.78 -67.77
N ARG A 152 23.53 -18.79 -67.79
CA ARG A 152 23.27 -19.63 -68.97
C ARG A 152 22.79 -18.84 -70.18
N VAL A 153 21.96 -17.82 -69.96
CA VAL A 153 21.49 -16.91 -71.03
C VAL A 153 22.63 -16.02 -71.52
N ARG A 154 23.50 -15.51 -70.64
CA ARG A 154 24.70 -14.74 -71.02
C ARG A 154 25.71 -15.58 -71.80
N ASP A 155 25.89 -16.84 -71.42
CA ASP A 155 26.78 -17.79 -72.11
C ASP A 155 26.21 -18.33 -73.43
N GLY A 156 24.97 -17.95 -73.77
CA GLY A 156 24.42 -18.05 -75.12
C GLY A 156 24.27 -19.48 -75.65
N GLY A 157 23.90 -20.45 -74.81
CA GLY A 157 23.63 -21.82 -75.29
C GLY A 157 24.85 -22.52 -75.91
N LYS A 158 26.08 -22.19 -75.50
CA LYS A 158 27.28 -22.94 -75.89
C LYS A 158 27.29 -24.32 -75.23
N VAL A 159 26.65 -25.29 -75.87
CA VAL A 159 26.87 -26.71 -75.59
C VAL A 159 28.31 -27.04 -76.02
N VAL A 160 29.24 -27.04 -75.07
CA VAL A 160 30.56 -27.64 -75.28
C VAL A 160 30.36 -29.15 -75.40
N ARG A 161 30.30 -29.67 -76.63
CA ARG A 161 30.36 -31.10 -76.89
C ARG A 161 31.75 -31.60 -76.49
N VAL A 162 31.86 -32.13 -75.28
CA VAL A 162 33.02 -32.92 -74.89
C VAL A 162 32.88 -34.27 -75.61
N HIS A 163 33.63 -34.46 -76.70
CA HIS A 163 33.76 -35.77 -77.33
C HIS A 163 34.58 -36.68 -76.41
N PRO A 164 34.07 -37.84 -75.95
CA PRO A 164 34.88 -38.80 -75.23
C PRO A 164 35.91 -39.41 -76.21
N ALA A 165 37.19 -39.29 -75.88
CA ALA A 165 38.26 -39.97 -76.61
C ALA A 165 38.04 -41.48 -76.49
N VAL A 166 37.72 -42.13 -77.62
CA VAL A 166 37.59 -43.59 -77.72
C VAL A 166 38.98 -44.20 -77.61
N THR A 167 39.31 -44.77 -76.46
CA THR A 167 40.48 -45.64 -76.30
C THR A 167 40.10 -47.02 -76.86
N GLN A 168 40.70 -47.40 -77.99
CA GLN A 168 40.50 -48.74 -78.57
C GLN A 168 41.17 -49.80 -77.68
N PRO A 169 40.54 -50.98 -77.46
CA PRO A 169 41.16 -52.05 -76.71
C PRO A 169 42.23 -52.77 -77.55
N GLU A 170 43.44 -52.89 -76.99
CA GLU A 170 44.51 -53.73 -77.53
C GLU A 170 44.04 -55.18 -77.72
N GLN A 171 44.10 -55.65 -78.97
CA GLN A 171 43.93 -57.04 -79.29
C GLN A 171 45.13 -57.84 -78.75
N ARG A 172 44.92 -58.57 -77.64
CA ARG A 172 45.81 -59.67 -77.25
C ARG A 172 45.77 -60.76 -78.32
N ARG A 173 46.82 -60.84 -79.13
CA ARG A 173 47.12 -62.03 -79.93
C ARG A 173 47.70 -63.13 -79.04
N ARG A 174 47.30 -64.35 -79.38
CA ARG A 174 47.60 -65.64 -78.74
C ARG A 174 49.09 -65.93 -78.67
#